data_AF-A0A6M1PGK4-F1
#
_entry.id   AF-A0A6M1PGK4-F1
#
_cell.length_a   1.000
_cell.length_b   1.000
_cell.length_c   1.000
_cell.angle_alpha   90.00
_cell.angle_beta   90.00
_cell.angle_gamma   90.00
#
_symmetry.space_group_name_H-M   'P 1'
#
loop_
_entity.id
_entity.type
_entity.pdbx_description
1 polymer ?
#
loop_
_entity_poly.entity_id
_entity_poly.type
_entity_poly.pdbx_seq_one_letter_code
_entity_poly.pdbx_strand_id
1 'polypeptide(L)'
;MNLADMLSFADMNQLTAIAGRYRCECKQNSKQDLIQTLLYTLGSKDFMEAQVREYSQQDLRFLNALLFDERSYLTLEDLLAAARAASFDTPAGQNGGYRDTVARFKNGGWLFNGTSQQSRYLFQVPKDLKERFRDRMAARLKEGVEPGGEPDMYREEGDLAAADLQALLRFVGQDEPELNLEGAMYRRCQQMLMNSLHIPEPLLTKGGWRFGYGRACEHYPPRLALLYDFARHRRWIAEDGQRLRLTSTGAAVLEEAKYESLMQIFSFWLRLYKGAIPNLPSLVYWIGVCADEWVTVKSLEHALGWLIKPFYYDDAGSILEKRILRMMLHLGMLRAGEAASGPVVKMTNWGMEMAQSKQLLL
;
A
#
# COMPACT_ATOMS: atom_id res chain seq x y z
N MET A 1 0.95 -1.45 -23.23
CA MET A 1 1.51 -2.27 -24.32
C MET A 1 2.11 -3.51 -23.69
N ASN A 2 2.07 -4.64 -24.39
CA ASN A 2 2.72 -5.87 -23.94
C ASN A 2 4.16 -5.91 -24.43
N LEU A 3 4.95 -6.87 -23.93
CA LEU A 3 6.36 -7.01 -24.24
C LEU A 3 6.61 -7.14 -25.75
N ALA A 4 5.78 -7.90 -26.46
CA ALA A 4 5.86 -8.06 -27.91
C ALA A 4 5.73 -6.74 -28.68
N ASP A 5 4.78 -5.90 -28.27
CA ASP A 5 4.63 -4.58 -28.86
C ASP A 5 5.88 -3.73 -28.59
N MET A 6 6.34 -3.68 -27.34
CA MET A 6 7.47 -2.85 -26.94
C MET A 6 8.78 -3.25 -27.64
N LEU A 7 9.05 -4.56 -27.77
CA LEU A 7 10.22 -5.07 -28.49
C LEU A 7 10.17 -4.73 -30.00
N SER A 8 8.97 -4.70 -30.59
CA SER A 8 8.79 -4.32 -31.99
C SER A 8 9.16 -2.85 -32.25
N PHE A 9 8.82 -1.96 -31.30
CA PHE A 9 9.15 -0.53 -31.40
C PHE A 9 10.55 -0.16 -30.88
N ALA A 10 11.17 -1.01 -30.06
CA ALA A 10 12.51 -0.77 -29.55
C ALA A 10 13.55 -0.63 -30.68
N ASP A 11 14.53 0.23 -30.45
CA ASP A 11 15.66 0.38 -31.35
C ASP A 11 16.65 -0.80 -31.21
N MET A 12 17.50 -0.99 -32.22
CA MET A 12 18.45 -2.10 -32.24
C MET A 12 19.46 -2.01 -31.09
N ASN A 13 19.81 -0.80 -30.64
CA ASN A 13 20.75 -0.63 -29.53
C ASN A 13 20.17 -1.16 -28.21
N GLN A 14 18.90 -0.87 -27.93
CA GLN A 14 18.21 -1.37 -26.76
C GLN A 14 18.06 -2.89 -26.83
N LEU A 15 17.64 -3.43 -27.97
CA LEU A 15 17.52 -4.89 -28.14
C LEU A 15 18.86 -5.61 -27.93
N THR A 16 19.94 -5.11 -28.53
CA THR A 16 21.29 -5.67 -28.36
C THR A 16 21.79 -5.54 -26.92
N ALA A 17 21.49 -4.44 -26.22
CA ALA A 17 21.85 -4.26 -24.81
C ALA A 17 21.15 -5.30 -23.91
N ILE A 18 19.85 -5.54 -24.13
CA ILE A 18 19.09 -6.54 -23.38
C ILE A 18 19.62 -7.94 -23.68
N ALA A 19 19.81 -8.28 -24.96
CA ALA A 19 20.32 -9.58 -25.38
C ALA A 19 21.72 -9.85 -24.82
N GLY A 20 22.60 -8.84 -24.84
CA GLY A 20 23.95 -8.91 -24.28
C GLY A 20 23.94 -9.12 -22.77
N ARG A 21 23.06 -8.43 -22.03
CA ARG A 21 22.92 -8.61 -20.57
C ARG A 21 22.56 -10.05 -20.20
N TYR A 22 21.64 -10.65 -20.93
CA TYR A 22 21.19 -12.02 -20.69
C TYR A 22 21.97 -13.08 -21.47
N ARG A 23 23.07 -12.68 -22.13
CA ARG A 23 23.94 -13.56 -22.94
C ARG A 23 23.15 -14.43 -23.92
N CYS A 24 22.15 -13.84 -24.56
CA CYS A 24 21.30 -14.53 -25.51
C CYS A 24 22.08 -14.93 -26.77
N GLU A 25 21.97 -16.18 -27.21
CA GLU A 25 22.52 -16.64 -28.47
C GLU A 25 21.63 -16.17 -29.64
N CYS A 26 21.98 -15.05 -30.26
CA CYS A 26 21.21 -14.45 -31.35
C CYS A 26 22.11 -13.66 -32.31
N LYS A 27 21.66 -13.48 -33.56
CA LYS A 27 22.33 -12.64 -34.55
C LYS A 27 22.09 -11.16 -34.22
N GLN A 28 23.10 -10.49 -33.68
CA GLN A 28 23.03 -9.09 -33.25
C GLN A 28 22.61 -8.09 -34.35
N ASN A 29 22.80 -8.45 -35.62
CA ASN A 29 22.42 -7.60 -36.77
C ASN A 29 20.98 -7.84 -37.27
N SER A 30 20.27 -8.86 -36.74
CA SER A 30 18.91 -9.19 -37.14
C SER A 30 17.92 -8.76 -36.07
N LYS A 31 17.17 -7.68 -36.34
CA LYS A 31 16.13 -7.19 -35.42
C LYS A 31 15.09 -8.27 -35.13
N GLN A 32 14.68 -9.04 -36.14
CA GLN A 32 13.69 -10.09 -35.98
C GLN A 32 14.18 -11.22 -35.07
N ASP A 33 15.45 -11.62 -35.22
CA ASP A 33 16.07 -12.67 -34.41
C ASP A 33 16.19 -12.21 -32.95
N LEU A 34 16.67 -10.97 -32.73
CA LEU A 34 16.71 -10.35 -31.41
C LEU A 34 15.33 -10.31 -30.73
N ILE A 35 14.28 -9.89 -31.44
CA ILE A 35 12.92 -9.84 -30.89
C ILE A 35 12.44 -11.23 -30.49
N GLN A 36 12.62 -12.24 -31.35
CA GLN A 36 12.19 -13.61 -31.07
C GLN A 36 12.92 -14.21 -29.87
N THR A 37 14.24 -14.09 -29.82
CA THR A 37 15.04 -14.57 -28.69
C THR A 37 14.67 -13.86 -27.39
N LEU A 38 14.51 -12.54 -27.41
CA LEU A 38 14.13 -11.77 -26.22
C LEU A 38 12.71 -12.08 -25.75
N LEU A 39 11.76 -12.29 -26.66
CA LEU A 39 10.41 -12.71 -26.30
C LEU A 39 10.41 -14.06 -25.60
N TYR A 40 11.20 -15.02 -26.11
CA TYR A 40 11.34 -16.33 -25.50
C TYR A 40 12.01 -16.23 -24.12
N THR A 41 13.15 -15.55 -24.02
CA THR A 41 13.92 -15.43 -22.77
C THR A 41 13.14 -14.69 -21.69
N LEU A 42 12.69 -13.46 -21.97
CA LEU A 42 12.00 -12.60 -20.99
C LEU A 42 10.57 -13.09 -20.68
N GLY A 43 9.97 -13.84 -21.61
CA GLY A 43 8.65 -14.44 -21.43
C GLY A 43 8.66 -15.76 -20.63
N SER A 44 9.83 -16.36 -20.42
CA SER A 44 9.94 -17.67 -19.76
C SER A 44 9.66 -17.60 -18.25
N LYS A 45 9.09 -18.69 -17.73
CA LYS A 45 8.85 -18.88 -16.30
C LYS A 45 10.16 -18.87 -15.51
N ASP A 46 11.17 -19.57 -16.01
CA ASP A 46 12.47 -19.74 -15.37
C ASP A 46 13.20 -18.39 -15.23
N PHE A 47 13.11 -17.53 -16.26
CA PHE A 47 13.62 -16.18 -16.18
C PHE A 47 13.00 -15.39 -15.03
N MET A 48 11.67 -15.41 -14.92
CA MET A 48 10.96 -14.69 -13.85
C MET A 48 11.34 -15.19 -12.46
N GLU A 49 11.44 -16.50 -12.28
CA GLU A 49 11.87 -17.11 -11.02
C GLU A 49 13.31 -16.73 -10.67
N ALA A 50 14.21 -16.76 -11.65
CA ALA A 50 15.58 -16.29 -11.48
C ALA A 50 15.62 -14.81 -11.08
N GLN A 51 14.87 -13.93 -11.76
CA GLN A 51 14.84 -12.50 -11.39
C GLN A 51 14.31 -12.28 -9.97
N VAL A 52 13.25 -12.99 -9.57
CA VAL A 52 12.71 -12.88 -8.21
C VAL A 52 13.72 -13.35 -7.16
N ARG A 53 14.56 -14.36 -7.45
CA ARG A 53 15.55 -14.89 -6.50
C ARG A 53 16.86 -14.09 -6.46
N GLU A 54 17.34 -13.65 -7.62
CA GLU A 54 18.66 -13.03 -7.78
C GLU A 54 18.67 -11.52 -7.53
N TYR A 55 17.52 -10.86 -7.64
CA TYR A 55 17.46 -9.42 -7.43
C TYR A 55 17.71 -9.05 -5.96
N SER A 56 18.49 -7.98 -5.79
CA SER A 56 18.67 -7.36 -4.48
C SER A 56 17.32 -6.88 -3.93
N GLN A 57 17.20 -6.75 -2.59
CA GLN A 57 15.99 -6.20 -1.98
C GLN A 57 15.64 -4.80 -2.53
N GLN A 58 16.66 -3.98 -2.79
CA GLN A 58 16.49 -2.66 -3.40
C GLN A 58 15.89 -2.76 -4.82
N ASP A 59 16.40 -3.66 -5.66
CA ASP A 59 15.86 -3.86 -7.02
C ASP A 59 14.42 -4.40 -6.96
N LEU A 60 14.11 -5.29 -6.02
CA LEU A 60 12.76 -5.81 -5.80
C LEU A 60 11.79 -4.73 -5.30
N ARG A 61 12.23 -3.82 -4.42
CA ARG A 61 11.41 -2.67 -3.99
C ARG A 61 11.16 -1.70 -5.14
N PHE A 62 12.17 -1.45 -5.97
CA PHE A 62 12.03 -0.61 -7.16
C PHE A 62 11.02 -1.24 -8.13
N LEU A 63 11.17 -2.54 -8.41
CA LEU A 63 10.16 -3.27 -9.19
C LEU A 63 8.79 -3.19 -8.56
N ASN A 64 8.65 -3.41 -7.26
CA ASN A 64 7.38 -3.30 -6.58
C ASN A 64 6.71 -1.94 -6.82
N ALA A 65 7.45 -0.84 -6.75
CA ALA A 65 6.91 0.47 -7.11
C ALA A 65 6.40 0.52 -8.57
N LEU A 66 7.15 -0.05 -9.52
CA LEU A 66 6.73 -0.11 -10.92
C LEU A 66 5.50 -1.01 -11.11
N LEU A 67 5.43 -2.16 -10.46
CA LEU A 67 4.34 -3.14 -10.60
C LEU A 67 2.97 -2.58 -10.23
N PHE A 68 2.92 -1.64 -9.29
CA PHE A 68 1.68 -1.02 -8.80
C PHE A 68 1.46 0.40 -9.35
N ASP A 69 2.31 0.87 -10.27
CA ASP A 69 2.10 2.13 -10.99
C ASP A 69 1.26 1.89 -12.25
N GLU A 70 0.05 2.44 -12.32
CA GLU A 70 -0.85 2.28 -13.48
C GLU A 70 -0.64 3.32 -14.57
N ARG A 71 0.22 4.32 -14.33
CA ARG A 71 0.52 5.32 -15.36
C ARG A 71 1.14 4.61 -16.55
N SER A 72 0.57 4.86 -17.73
CA SER A 72 1.07 4.25 -18.97
C SER A 72 2.47 4.77 -19.35
N TYR A 73 2.83 5.94 -18.84
CA TYR A 73 4.10 6.60 -19.09
C TYR A 73 4.68 7.14 -17.79
N LEU A 74 5.98 6.97 -17.61
CA LEU A 74 6.77 7.46 -16.49
C LEU A 74 7.84 8.41 -16.99
N THR A 75 8.05 9.51 -16.29
CA THR A 75 9.19 10.39 -16.55
C THR A 75 10.46 9.80 -15.93
N LEU A 76 11.63 10.33 -16.32
CA LEU A 76 12.87 9.99 -15.61
C LEU A 76 12.80 10.39 -14.13
N GLU A 77 12.14 11.50 -13.80
CA GLU A 77 11.99 11.95 -12.41
C GLU A 77 11.15 10.98 -11.59
N ASP A 78 10.07 10.43 -12.16
CA ASP A 78 9.27 9.39 -11.52
C ASP A 78 10.13 8.16 -11.18
N LEU A 79 10.94 7.71 -12.14
CA LEU A 79 11.83 6.56 -11.95
C LEU A 79 12.93 6.84 -10.92
N LEU A 80 13.51 8.04 -10.93
CA LEU A 80 14.51 8.45 -9.94
C LEU A 80 13.91 8.56 -8.53
N ALA A 81 12.67 9.06 -8.42
CA ALA A 81 11.94 9.11 -7.16
C ALA A 81 11.64 7.70 -6.63
N ALA A 82 11.18 6.79 -7.50
CA ALA A 82 10.94 5.39 -7.13
C ALA A 82 12.24 4.68 -6.72
N ALA A 83 13.35 4.89 -7.46
CA ALA A 83 14.64 4.32 -7.13
C ALA A 83 15.15 4.84 -5.77
N ARG A 84 15.01 6.14 -5.52
CA ARG A 84 15.37 6.75 -4.22
C ARG A 84 14.52 6.20 -3.08
N ALA A 85 13.22 6.00 -3.31
CA ALA A 85 12.33 5.44 -2.31
C ALA A 85 12.67 3.97 -1.98
N ALA A 86 13.18 3.20 -2.95
CA ALA A 86 13.58 1.81 -2.79
C ALA A 86 14.90 1.62 -2.03
N SER A 87 15.80 2.62 -2.03
CA SER A 87 17.15 2.56 -1.44
C SER A 87 17.22 3.05 0.02
N PHE A 88 16.22 2.76 0.86
CA PHE A 88 16.15 3.36 2.20
C PHE A 88 17.09 2.76 3.26
N ASP A 89 17.68 1.60 2.99
CA ASP A 89 18.64 0.89 3.85
C ASP A 89 20.10 1.02 3.37
N THR A 90 20.33 1.68 2.23
CA THR A 90 21.68 1.84 1.69
C THR A 90 22.36 3.11 2.25
N PRO A 91 23.60 3.01 2.77
CA PRO A 91 24.36 4.18 3.19
C PRO A 91 24.55 5.18 2.05
N ALA A 92 24.45 6.47 2.37
CA ALA A 92 24.71 7.54 1.39
C ALA A 92 26.12 7.39 0.80
N GLY A 93 26.20 7.31 -0.54
CA GLY A 93 27.48 7.22 -1.28
C GLY A 93 27.91 5.82 -1.73
N GLN A 94 27.20 4.74 -1.34
CA GLN A 94 27.53 3.37 -1.79
C GLN A 94 26.71 2.87 -3.00
N ASN A 95 25.70 3.64 -3.43
CA ASN A 95 24.94 3.30 -4.62
C ASN A 95 25.65 3.82 -5.87
N GLY A 96 25.94 2.91 -6.82
CA GLY A 96 25.84 3.30 -8.24
C GLY A 96 24.53 4.06 -8.39
N GLY A 97 24.60 5.31 -8.86
CA GLY A 97 23.57 6.32 -8.61
C GLY A 97 22.16 5.85 -8.97
N TYR A 98 21.11 6.51 -8.48
CA TYR A 98 19.73 6.16 -8.84
C TYR A 98 19.52 6.04 -10.37
N ARG A 99 20.28 6.81 -11.15
CA ARG A 99 20.38 6.71 -12.61
C ARG A 99 20.89 5.35 -13.11
N ASP A 100 21.85 4.75 -12.42
CA ASP A 100 22.37 3.42 -12.75
C ASP A 100 21.32 2.35 -12.48
N THR A 101 20.49 2.49 -11.44
CA THR A 101 19.33 1.61 -11.22
C THR A 101 18.38 1.71 -12.41
N VAL A 102 17.99 2.92 -12.81
CA VAL A 102 17.12 3.12 -13.99
C VAL A 102 17.76 2.54 -15.26
N ALA A 103 19.06 2.76 -15.47
CA ALA A 103 19.79 2.21 -16.61
C ALA A 103 19.84 0.67 -16.58
N ARG A 104 20.06 0.05 -15.41
CA ARG A 104 20.01 -1.41 -15.26
C ARG A 104 18.66 -1.98 -15.66
N PHE A 105 17.56 -1.36 -15.21
CA PHE A 105 16.21 -1.81 -15.54
C PHE A 105 15.84 -1.56 -17.01
N LYS A 106 16.33 -0.48 -17.61
CA LYS A 106 16.22 -0.25 -19.05
C LYS A 106 16.98 -1.30 -19.86
N ASN A 107 18.23 -1.55 -19.51
CA ASN A 107 19.09 -2.54 -20.16
C ASN A 107 18.68 -3.99 -19.82
N GLY A 108 17.81 -4.18 -18.82
CA GLY A 108 17.20 -5.46 -18.46
C GLY A 108 15.86 -5.73 -19.11
N GLY A 109 15.37 -4.84 -19.99
CA GLY A 109 14.11 -5.06 -20.68
C GLY A 109 12.87 -4.88 -19.80
N TRP A 110 12.99 -4.15 -18.68
CA TRP A 110 11.84 -3.73 -17.86
C TRP A 110 11.30 -2.36 -18.26
N LEU A 111 12.15 -1.48 -18.79
CA LEU A 111 11.80 -0.12 -19.18
C LEU A 111 12.05 0.09 -20.67
N PHE A 112 11.05 0.61 -21.37
CA PHE A 112 11.12 0.95 -22.79
C PHE A 112 10.76 2.41 -23.01
N ASN A 113 11.39 3.05 -23.98
CA ASN A 113 11.00 4.41 -24.35
C ASN A 113 9.65 4.41 -25.08
N GLY A 114 8.90 5.52 -24.96
CA GLY A 114 7.67 5.70 -25.73
C GLY A 114 7.91 5.73 -27.24
N THR A 115 6.87 5.36 -27.99
CA THR A 115 6.96 5.08 -29.43
C THR A 115 6.67 6.32 -30.31
N SER A 116 6.05 7.35 -29.74
CA SER A 116 5.71 8.59 -30.45
C SER A 116 6.72 9.71 -30.19
N GLN A 117 6.77 10.72 -31.07
CA GLN A 117 7.65 11.88 -30.85
C GLN A 117 7.39 12.61 -29.52
N GLN A 118 6.15 12.62 -29.05
CA GLN A 118 5.76 13.22 -27.77
C GLN A 118 6.13 12.34 -26.56
N SER A 119 6.32 11.03 -26.75
CA SER A 119 6.60 10.08 -25.67
C SER A 119 8.02 9.48 -25.69
N ARG A 120 8.88 9.86 -26.65
CA ARG A 120 10.25 9.34 -26.80
C ARG A 120 11.16 9.46 -25.58
N TYR A 121 10.86 10.40 -24.69
CA TYR A 121 11.58 10.66 -23.43
C TYR A 121 10.88 10.08 -22.20
N LEU A 122 9.70 9.49 -22.39
CA LEU A 122 8.93 8.80 -21.37
C LEU A 122 9.24 7.31 -21.41
N PHE A 123 9.08 6.66 -20.27
CA PHE A 123 9.31 5.24 -20.09
C PHE A 123 7.98 4.50 -19.93
N GLN A 124 7.93 3.27 -20.42
CA GLN A 124 6.84 2.34 -20.21
C GLN A 124 7.39 1.01 -19.68
N VAL A 125 6.54 0.27 -18.98
CA VAL A 125 6.82 -1.08 -18.50
C VAL A 125 5.81 -2.03 -19.14
N PRO A 126 6.23 -3.18 -19.71
CA PRO A 126 5.28 -4.09 -20.36
C PRO A 126 4.27 -4.67 -19.36
N LYS A 127 2.97 -4.62 -19.70
CA LYS A 127 1.89 -5.03 -18.79
C LYS A 127 1.95 -6.52 -18.44
N ASP A 128 2.11 -7.36 -19.45
CA ASP A 128 2.26 -8.81 -19.30
C ASP A 128 3.52 -9.18 -18.49
N LEU A 129 4.59 -8.39 -18.57
CA LEU A 129 5.79 -8.58 -17.76
C LEU A 129 5.52 -8.23 -16.28
N LYS A 130 4.77 -7.16 -16.00
CA LYS A 130 4.32 -6.82 -14.64
C LYS A 130 3.50 -7.94 -14.03
N GLU A 131 2.50 -8.43 -14.75
CA GLU A 131 1.60 -9.49 -14.27
C GLU A 131 2.37 -10.77 -13.95
N ARG A 132 3.17 -11.28 -14.89
CA ARG A 132 3.98 -12.49 -14.69
C ARG A 132 4.95 -12.37 -13.50
N PHE A 133 5.57 -11.20 -13.32
CA PHE A 133 6.46 -10.98 -12.19
C PHE A 133 5.68 -10.89 -10.87
N ARG A 134 4.52 -10.22 -10.86
CA ARG A 134 3.64 -10.14 -9.70
C ARG A 134 3.22 -11.53 -9.23
N ASP A 135 2.91 -12.45 -10.15
CA ASP A 135 2.56 -13.84 -9.84
C ASP A 135 3.73 -14.61 -9.20
N ARG A 136 4.97 -14.40 -9.67
CA ARG A 136 6.15 -15.05 -9.09
C ARG A 136 6.55 -14.45 -7.75
N MET A 137 6.39 -13.14 -7.60
CA MET A 137 6.58 -12.49 -6.31
C MET A 137 5.54 -12.97 -5.29
N ALA A 138 4.27 -13.11 -5.71
CA ALA A 138 3.20 -13.68 -4.89
C ALA A 138 3.56 -15.08 -4.37
N ALA A 139 4.03 -15.97 -5.25
CA ALA A 139 4.47 -17.30 -4.87
C ALA A 139 5.61 -17.26 -3.84
N ARG A 140 6.65 -16.45 -4.08
CA ARG A 140 7.76 -16.27 -3.15
C ARG A 140 7.31 -15.76 -1.77
N LEU A 141 6.41 -14.79 -1.71
CA LEU A 141 5.92 -14.29 -0.44
C LEU A 141 5.07 -15.33 0.29
N LYS A 142 4.22 -16.06 -0.44
CA LYS A 142 3.42 -17.16 0.11
C LYS A 142 4.29 -18.27 0.70
N GLU A 143 5.41 -18.60 0.06
CA GLU A 143 6.39 -19.55 0.61
C GLU A 143 7.03 -19.05 1.92
N GLY A 144 7.08 -17.74 2.14
CA GLY A 144 7.65 -17.12 3.33
C GLY A 144 6.67 -16.96 4.51
N VAL A 145 5.40 -17.32 4.34
CA VAL A 145 4.40 -17.26 5.42
C VAL A 145 4.06 -18.63 5.97
N GLU A 146 3.83 -18.68 7.28
CA GLU A 146 3.54 -19.89 8.02
C GLU A 146 2.04 -19.97 8.31
N PRO A 147 1.38 -21.11 8.05
CA PRO A 147 0.01 -21.34 8.47
C PRO A 147 -0.11 -21.21 9.99
N GLY A 148 -1.07 -20.41 10.46
CA GLY A 148 -1.31 -20.18 11.88
C GLY A 148 -2.32 -21.14 12.52
N GLY A 149 -3.07 -21.89 11.71
CA GLY A 149 -4.26 -22.62 12.15
C GLY A 149 -5.44 -21.67 12.43
N GLU A 150 -6.65 -22.19 12.37
CA GLU A 150 -7.84 -21.42 12.74
C GLU A 150 -7.89 -21.25 14.28
N PRO A 151 -7.98 -20.01 14.79
CA PRO A 151 -8.06 -19.76 16.22
C PRO A 151 -9.46 -20.10 16.76
N ASP A 152 -9.54 -20.48 18.05
CA ASP A 152 -10.82 -20.80 18.73
C ASP A 152 -11.79 -19.60 18.74
N MET A 153 -11.23 -18.39 18.84
CA MET A 153 -11.95 -17.13 18.77
C MET A 153 -11.18 -16.13 17.92
N TYR A 154 -11.90 -15.39 17.09
CA TYR A 154 -11.33 -14.28 16.33
C TYR A 154 -12.25 -13.06 16.37
N ARG A 155 -11.62 -11.91 16.16
CA ARG A 155 -12.26 -10.61 15.99
C ARG A 155 -12.41 -10.31 14.50
N GLU A 156 -13.60 -9.87 14.13
CA GLU A 156 -13.94 -9.34 12.81
C GLU A 156 -14.81 -8.09 13.02
N GLU A 157 -14.49 -6.99 12.35
CA GLU A 157 -15.19 -5.71 12.56
C GLU A 157 -16.17 -5.35 11.44
N GLY A 158 -16.18 -6.08 10.33
CA GLY A 158 -17.11 -5.86 9.21
C GLY A 158 -17.22 -4.39 8.79
N ASP A 159 -18.45 -3.88 8.73
CA ASP A 159 -18.78 -2.51 8.35
C ASP A 159 -18.87 -1.54 9.55
N LEU A 160 -18.48 -1.97 10.75
CA LEU A 160 -18.64 -1.18 11.97
C LEU A 160 -17.93 0.18 11.90
N ALA A 161 -16.91 0.35 11.06
CA ALA A 161 -16.24 1.66 10.90
C ALA A 161 -17.19 2.71 10.32
N ALA A 162 -18.05 2.32 9.38
CA ALA A 162 -19.08 3.20 8.83
C ALA A 162 -20.17 3.48 9.87
N ALA A 163 -20.54 2.49 10.68
CA ALA A 163 -21.49 2.67 11.78
C ALA A 163 -20.94 3.63 12.87
N ASP A 164 -19.68 3.46 13.25
CA ASP A 164 -18.99 4.32 14.21
C ASP A 164 -18.80 5.75 13.70
N LEU A 165 -18.62 5.93 12.39
CA LEU A 165 -18.61 7.25 11.78
C LEU A 165 -19.95 7.97 11.98
N GLN A 166 -21.07 7.27 11.82
CA GLN A 166 -22.38 7.84 12.12
C GLN A 166 -22.56 8.15 13.61
N ALA A 167 -22.10 7.25 14.49
CA ALA A 167 -22.14 7.48 15.93
C ALA A 167 -21.35 8.74 16.31
N LEU A 168 -20.17 8.94 15.73
CA LEU A 168 -19.39 10.17 15.86
C LEU A 168 -20.17 11.40 15.40
N LEU A 169 -20.77 11.38 14.21
CA LEU A 169 -21.52 12.53 13.70
C LEU A 169 -22.74 12.87 14.58
N ARG A 170 -23.47 11.85 15.05
CA ARG A 170 -24.60 12.03 15.97
C ARG A 170 -24.15 12.64 17.30
N PHE A 171 -23.07 12.13 17.87
CA PHE A 171 -22.47 12.67 19.10
C PHE A 171 -22.09 14.15 18.93
N VAL A 172 -21.41 14.50 17.83
CA VAL A 172 -21.03 15.90 17.57
C VAL A 172 -22.25 16.81 17.39
N GLY A 173 -23.30 16.33 16.71
CA GLY A 173 -24.53 17.11 16.51
C GLY A 173 -25.38 17.30 17.77
N GLN A 174 -25.30 16.38 18.74
CA GLN A 174 -26.08 16.43 19.97
C GLN A 174 -25.33 17.16 21.10
N ASP A 175 -24.05 16.86 21.28
CA ASP A 175 -23.27 17.31 22.42
C ASP A 175 -22.45 18.59 22.15
N GLU A 176 -22.17 18.91 20.88
CA GLU A 176 -21.26 20.00 20.45
C GLU A 176 -19.99 20.11 21.33
N PRO A 177 -19.15 19.06 21.37
CA PRO A 177 -18.13 18.94 22.40
C PRO A 177 -17.10 20.08 22.31
N GLU A 178 -16.70 20.57 23.48
CA GLU A 178 -15.66 21.59 23.59
C GLU A 178 -14.28 21.01 23.25
N LEU A 179 -13.50 21.81 22.54
CA LEU A 179 -12.14 21.52 22.12
C LEU A 179 -11.17 22.31 23.00
N ASN A 180 -10.06 21.67 23.36
CA ASN A 180 -8.95 22.34 24.03
C ASN A 180 -8.17 23.23 23.02
N LEU A 181 -7.16 23.94 23.51
CA LEU A 181 -6.30 24.81 22.70
C LEU A 181 -5.52 24.07 21.60
N GLU A 182 -5.33 22.75 21.74
CA GLU A 182 -4.68 21.89 20.75
C GLU A 182 -5.68 21.37 19.68
N GLY A 183 -6.98 21.65 19.83
CA GLY A 183 -8.04 21.19 18.94
C GLY A 183 -8.56 19.78 19.24
N ALA A 184 -8.28 19.24 20.44
CA ALA A 184 -8.75 17.93 20.89
C ALA A 184 -9.97 18.06 21.81
N MET A 185 -10.94 17.14 21.69
CA MET A 185 -12.02 17.00 22.66
C MET A 185 -11.45 16.74 24.06
N TYR A 186 -12.05 17.32 25.09
CA TYR A 186 -11.67 17.01 26.46
C TYR A 186 -11.87 15.53 26.79
N ARG A 187 -11.04 14.98 27.69
CA ARG A 187 -11.01 13.55 28.02
C ARG A 187 -12.39 12.96 28.39
N ARG A 188 -13.23 13.74 29.07
CA ARG A 188 -14.61 13.33 29.41
C ARG A 188 -15.46 13.13 28.15
N CYS A 189 -15.41 14.06 27.20
CA CYS A 189 -16.11 13.96 25.92
C CYS A 189 -15.55 12.79 25.08
N GLN A 190 -14.23 12.61 25.05
CA GLN A 190 -13.61 11.45 24.40
C GLN A 190 -14.16 10.14 24.99
N GLN A 191 -14.23 10.01 26.32
CA GLN A 191 -14.74 8.80 26.96
C GLN A 191 -16.23 8.57 26.66
N MET A 192 -17.05 9.63 26.67
CA MET A 192 -18.47 9.54 26.31
C MET A 192 -18.66 9.06 24.88
N LEU A 193 -17.89 9.61 23.94
CA LEU A 193 -17.89 9.15 22.55
C LEU A 193 -17.42 7.70 22.46
N MET A 194 -16.32 7.32 23.10
CA MET A 194 -15.83 5.93 23.02
C MET A 194 -16.84 4.91 23.56
N ASN A 195 -17.68 5.30 24.53
CA ASN A 195 -18.74 4.45 25.05
C ASN A 195 -19.93 4.30 24.09
N SER A 196 -20.07 5.17 23.08
CA SER A 196 -21.12 5.08 22.06
C SER A 196 -20.67 4.38 20.77
N LEU A 197 -19.36 4.16 20.59
CA LEU A 197 -18.81 3.41 19.47
C LEU A 197 -18.97 1.90 19.68
N HIS A 198 -19.17 1.17 18.59
CA HIS A 198 -19.21 -0.29 18.58
C HIS A 198 -17.83 -0.89 18.90
N ILE A 199 -16.77 -0.22 18.45
CA ILE A 199 -15.38 -0.63 18.69
C ILE A 199 -14.70 0.37 19.62
N PRO A 200 -14.64 0.07 20.94
CA PRO A 200 -13.90 0.91 21.87
C PRO A 200 -12.39 0.70 21.71
N GLU A 201 -11.66 1.80 21.77
CA GLU A 201 -10.20 1.87 21.83
C GLU A 201 -9.76 2.57 23.13
N PRO A 202 -8.65 2.14 23.74
CA PRO A 202 -8.12 2.83 24.91
C PRO A 202 -7.69 4.25 24.54
N LEU A 203 -8.18 5.24 25.29
CA LEU A 203 -7.79 6.64 25.10
C LEU A 203 -6.28 6.83 25.27
N LEU A 204 -5.71 7.75 24.49
CA LEU A 204 -4.30 8.10 24.64
C LEU A 204 -4.02 8.62 26.06
N THR A 205 -2.90 8.19 26.63
CA THR A 205 -2.44 8.63 27.96
C THR A 205 -1.51 9.83 27.83
N LYS A 206 -1.50 10.72 28.84
CA LYS A 206 -0.53 11.83 28.88
C LYS A 206 0.88 11.23 28.99
N GLY A 207 1.74 11.54 28.02
CA GLY A 207 3.08 10.93 27.90
C GLY A 207 3.10 9.55 27.23
N GLY A 208 1.94 9.02 26.84
CA GLY A 208 1.81 7.81 26.03
C GLY A 208 2.12 8.06 24.55
N TRP A 209 2.29 6.98 23.80
CA TRP A 209 2.62 6.95 22.38
C TRP A 209 1.73 7.91 21.55
N ARG A 210 2.29 9.03 21.07
CA ARG A 210 1.57 10.05 20.27
C ARG A 210 1.76 9.93 18.76
N PHE A 211 2.47 8.90 18.30
CA PHE A 211 2.77 8.75 16.89
C PHE A 211 1.65 7.97 16.20
N GLY A 212 1.23 8.46 15.05
CA GLY A 212 0.27 7.88 14.10
C GLY A 212 0.21 8.77 12.86
N TYR A 213 -0.63 8.44 11.88
CA TYR A 213 -0.70 9.21 10.63
C TYR A 213 -2.06 9.89 10.49
N GLY A 214 -2.03 11.09 9.91
CA GLY A 214 -3.15 12.02 9.90
C GLY A 214 -2.98 13.12 10.93
N ARG A 215 -3.96 14.01 11.01
CA ARG A 215 -3.93 15.16 11.91
C ARG A 215 -4.42 14.78 13.30
N ALA A 216 -5.44 13.94 13.36
CA ALA A 216 -6.13 13.58 14.59
C ALA A 216 -5.35 12.55 15.46
N CYS A 217 -4.25 11.99 14.94
CA CYS A 217 -3.54 10.87 15.54
C CYS A 217 -2.85 11.20 16.88
N GLU A 218 -2.50 12.47 17.13
CA GLU A 218 -1.88 12.89 18.39
C GLU A 218 -2.90 13.00 19.53
N HIS A 219 -4.19 13.04 19.18
CA HIS A 219 -5.28 13.33 20.10
C HIS A 219 -6.20 12.13 20.35
N TYR A 220 -6.31 11.23 19.37
CA TYR A 220 -7.25 10.12 19.40
C TYR A 220 -6.61 8.79 19.01
N PRO A 221 -7.14 7.65 19.49
CA PRO A 221 -6.73 6.32 19.05
C PRO A 221 -6.92 6.09 17.55
N PRO A 222 -6.21 5.13 16.93
CA PRO A 222 -6.12 4.99 15.47
C PRO A 222 -7.43 4.98 14.68
N ARG A 223 -8.46 4.24 15.11
CA ARG A 223 -9.75 4.18 14.42
C ARG A 223 -10.48 5.51 14.57
N LEU A 224 -10.59 6.03 15.79
CA LEU A 224 -11.25 7.32 16.02
C LEU A 224 -10.55 8.46 15.26
N ALA A 225 -9.22 8.48 15.25
CA ALA A 225 -8.44 9.46 14.50
C ALA A 225 -8.75 9.41 12.99
N LEU A 226 -8.80 8.21 12.40
CA LEU A 226 -9.16 8.04 10.99
C LEU A 226 -10.58 8.56 10.70
N LEU A 227 -11.56 8.21 11.54
CA LEU A 227 -12.95 8.63 11.35
C LEU A 227 -13.12 10.14 11.52
N TYR A 228 -12.44 10.74 12.50
CA TYR A 228 -12.41 12.18 12.70
C TYR A 228 -11.83 12.92 11.49
N ASP A 229 -10.65 12.50 11.02
CA ASP A 229 -10.00 13.11 9.87
C ASP A 229 -10.82 12.92 8.58
N PHE A 230 -11.49 11.77 8.43
CA PHE A 230 -12.41 11.53 7.33
C PHE A 230 -13.61 12.47 7.37
N ALA A 231 -14.31 12.57 8.51
CA ALA A 231 -15.47 13.46 8.68
C ALA A 231 -15.09 14.92 8.42
N ARG A 232 -13.91 15.35 8.88
CA ARG A 232 -13.38 16.69 8.62
C ARG A 232 -13.03 16.90 7.15
N HIS A 233 -12.36 15.95 6.51
CA HIS A 233 -12.05 16.00 5.07
C HIS A 233 -13.34 16.12 4.23
N ARG A 234 -14.41 15.45 4.64
CA ARG A 234 -15.76 15.56 4.04
C ARG A 234 -16.51 16.83 4.39
N ARG A 235 -15.96 17.67 5.26
CA ARG A 235 -16.58 18.87 5.82
C ARG A 235 -17.86 18.60 6.58
N TRP A 236 -18.05 17.39 7.11
CA TRP A 236 -19.24 17.04 7.90
C TRP A 236 -19.16 17.57 9.33
N ILE A 237 -17.94 17.72 9.84
CA ILE A 237 -17.65 18.39 11.09
C ILE A 237 -16.72 19.57 10.84
N ALA A 238 -16.86 20.60 11.66
CA ALA A 238 -16.00 21.79 11.64
C ALA A 238 -15.63 22.18 13.07
N GLU A 239 -14.41 22.71 13.22
CA GLU A 239 -13.92 23.28 14.47
C GLU A 239 -14.20 24.79 14.41
N ASP A 240 -15.25 25.22 15.11
CA ASP A 240 -15.74 26.60 15.14
C ASP A 240 -15.44 27.21 16.52
N GLY A 241 -14.38 28.02 16.59
CA GLY A 241 -13.83 28.50 17.86
C GLY A 241 -13.32 27.34 18.73
N GLN A 242 -13.89 27.20 19.93
CA GLN A 242 -13.55 26.13 20.89
C GLN A 242 -14.56 24.98 20.87
N ARG A 243 -15.36 24.83 19.81
CA ARG A 243 -16.36 23.76 19.71
C ARG A 243 -16.23 22.98 18.42
N LEU A 244 -16.49 21.69 18.52
CA LEU A 244 -16.68 20.84 17.36
C LEU A 244 -18.17 20.83 17.01
N ARG A 245 -18.49 21.19 15.77
CA ARG A 245 -19.87 21.30 15.30
C ARG A 245 -20.13 20.43 14.10
N LEU A 246 -21.35 19.92 14.02
CA LEU A 246 -21.87 19.26 12.83
C LEU A 246 -22.22 20.34 11.81
N THR A 247 -21.73 20.22 10.57
CA THR A 247 -22.07 21.16 9.50
C THR A 247 -23.41 20.80 8.87
N SER A 248 -23.97 21.70 8.05
CA SER A 248 -25.17 21.40 7.26
C SER A 248 -25.01 20.15 6.39
N THR A 249 -23.82 19.93 5.82
CA THR A 249 -23.53 18.71 5.03
C THR A 249 -23.47 17.46 5.90
N GLY A 250 -22.96 17.55 7.13
CA GLY A 250 -22.96 16.44 8.08
C GLY A 250 -24.37 16.10 8.57
N ALA A 251 -25.20 17.12 8.81
CA ALA A 251 -26.61 16.96 9.17
C ALA A 251 -27.40 16.25 8.06
N ALA A 252 -27.23 16.66 6.80
CA ALA A 252 -27.88 16.01 5.66
C ALA A 252 -27.51 14.52 5.56
N VAL A 253 -26.25 14.15 5.82
CA VAL A 253 -25.83 12.73 5.83
C VAL A 253 -26.55 11.91 6.90
N LEU A 254 -26.78 12.50 8.07
CA LEU A 254 -27.54 11.83 9.15
C LEU A 254 -29.03 11.71 8.80
N GLU A 255 -29.64 12.72 8.19
CA GLU A 255 -31.05 12.74 7.81
C GLU A 255 -31.36 11.79 6.65
N GLU A 256 -30.52 11.78 5.62
CA GLU A 256 -30.71 10.93 4.44
C GLU A 256 -30.37 9.46 4.69
N ALA A 257 -29.88 9.12 5.90
CA ALA A 257 -29.31 7.83 6.25
C ALA A 257 -28.34 7.31 5.18
N LYS A 258 -27.59 8.22 4.52
CA LYS A 258 -26.64 7.86 3.49
C LYS A 258 -25.44 7.20 4.15
N TYR A 259 -25.36 5.89 4.01
CA TYR A 259 -24.18 5.14 4.39
C TYR A 259 -23.06 5.47 3.42
N GLU A 260 -22.01 6.13 3.91
CA GLU A 260 -20.76 6.10 3.15
C GLU A 260 -20.28 4.67 3.09
N SER A 261 -19.91 4.24 1.89
CA SER A 261 -19.36 2.90 1.73
C SER A 261 -18.01 2.85 2.44
N LEU A 262 -17.74 1.72 3.09
CA LEU A 262 -16.46 1.39 3.72
C LEU A 262 -15.28 1.59 2.75
N MET A 263 -15.53 1.38 1.45
CA MET A 263 -14.65 1.72 0.34
C MET A 263 -14.14 3.17 0.40
N GLN A 264 -15.00 4.15 0.68
CA GLN A 264 -14.63 5.57 0.70
C GLN A 264 -13.68 5.89 1.86
N ILE A 265 -13.91 5.26 3.02
CA ILE A 265 -13.03 5.37 4.19
C ILE A 265 -11.69 4.69 3.90
N PHE A 266 -11.72 3.52 3.25
CA PHE A 266 -10.53 2.81 2.79
C PHE A 266 -9.67 3.64 1.82
N SER A 267 -10.24 4.24 0.76
CA SER A 267 -9.45 5.09 -0.14
C SER A 267 -8.90 6.34 0.57
N PHE A 268 -9.61 6.84 1.58
CA PHE A 268 -9.11 7.94 2.39
C PHE A 268 -7.92 7.52 3.27
N TRP A 269 -8.00 6.35 3.91
CA TRP A 269 -6.89 5.78 4.69
C TRP A 269 -5.62 5.63 3.84
N LEU A 270 -5.73 5.08 2.63
CA LEU A 270 -4.60 4.97 1.70
C LEU A 270 -3.97 6.33 1.40
N ARG A 271 -4.78 7.36 1.11
CA ARG A 271 -4.30 8.72 0.84
C ARG A 271 -3.68 9.38 2.07
N LEU A 272 -4.29 9.20 3.24
CA LEU A 272 -3.83 9.77 4.51
C LEU A 272 -2.46 9.20 4.89
N TYR A 273 -2.24 7.91 4.65
CA TYR A 273 -1.02 7.20 5.07
C TYR A 273 0.10 7.26 4.03
N LYS A 274 -0.18 7.68 2.78
CA LYS A 274 0.76 7.73 1.64
C LYS A 274 2.08 8.45 1.95
N GLY A 275 2.06 9.48 2.80
CA GLY A 275 3.28 10.20 3.19
C GLY A 275 4.23 9.34 4.03
N ALA A 276 3.69 8.54 4.94
CA ALA A 276 4.46 7.70 5.87
C ALA A 276 4.79 6.32 5.27
N ILE A 277 3.83 5.73 4.55
CA ILE A 277 3.95 4.42 3.91
C ILE A 277 3.61 4.57 2.42
N PRO A 278 4.54 5.04 1.57
CA PRO A 278 4.26 5.32 0.16
C PRO A 278 3.80 4.09 -0.64
N ASN A 279 4.25 2.90 -0.25
CA ASN A 279 3.91 1.64 -0.89
C ASN A 279 2.76 0.89 -0.18
N LEU A 280 1.99 1.55 0.69
CA LEU A 280 0.85 0.97 1.39
C LEU A 280 -0.10 0.18 0.48
N PRO A 281 -0.45 0.66 -0.73
CA PRO A 281 -1.35 -0.11 -1.57
C PRO A 281 -0.77 -1.46 -2.01
N SER A 282 0.52 -1.50 -2.34
CA SER A 282 1.19 -2.78 -2.65
C SER A 282 1.25 -3.70 -1.44
N LEU A 283 1.44 -3.16 -0.24
CA LEU A 283 1.44 -3.95 1.00
C LEU A 283 0.07 -4.56 1.27
N VAL A 284 -1.02 -3.81 1.09
CA VAL A 284 -2.39 -4.33 1.19
C VAL A 284 -2.63 -5.45 0.19
N TYR A 285 -2.19 -5.30 -1.06
CA TYR A 285 -2.27 -6.37 -2.06
C TYR A 285 -1.50 -7.62 -1.60
N TRP A 286 -0.25 -7.46 -1.14
CA TRP A 286 0.58 -8.58 -0.74
C TRP A 286 0.09 -9.27 0.53
N ILE A 287 -0.48 -8.54 1.48
CA ILE A 287 -1.18 -9.13 2.64
C ILE A 287 -2.40 -9.91 2.16
N GLY A 288 -3.15 -9.37 1.19
CA GLY A 288 -4.25 -10.06 0.52
C GLY A 288 -3.83 -11.40 -0.07
N VAL A 289 -2.69 -11.42 -0.76
CA VAL A 289 -2.11 -12.65 -1.31
C VAL A 289 -1.70 -13.61 -0.20
N CYS A 290 -0.98 -13.15 0.82
CA CYS A 290 -0.38 -14.04 1.82
C CYS A 290 -1.36 -14.54 2.89
N ALA A 291 -2.43 -13.81 3.17
CA ALA A 291 -3.37 -14.10 4.24
C ALA A 291 -4.76 -14.50 3.70
N ASP A 292 -4.81 -15.20 2.55
CA ASP A 292 -6.04 -15.83 2.07
C ASP A 292 -6.52 -16.94 3.02
N GLU A 293 -5.59 -17.58 3.73
CA GLU A 293 -5.82 -18.43 4.89
C GLU A 293 -5.26 -17.82 6.18
N TRP A 294 -5.54 -18.48 7.32
CA TRP A 294 -4.98 -18.08 8.61
C TRP A 294 -3.45 -18.22 8.62
N VAL A 295 -2.75 -17.10 8.77
CA VAL A 295 -1.28 -17.03 8.83
C VAL A 295 -0.80 -16.30 10.07
N THR A 296 0.41 -16.61 10.52
CA THR A 296 1.00 -15.95 11.68
C THR A 296 1.43 -14.52 11.33
N VAL A 297 1.17 -13.56 12.22
CA VAL A 297 1.62 -12.17 12.05
C VAL A 297 3.15 -12.09 11.94
N LYS A 298 3.85 -12.93 12.71
CA LYS A 298 5.32 -13.02 12.69
C LYS A 298 5.88 -13.44 11.32
N SER A 299 5.26 -14.40 10.65
CA SER A 299 5.71 -14.82 9.32
C SER A 299 5.38 -13.79 8.24
N LEU A 300 4.23 -13.09 8.36
CA LEU A 300 3.94 -11.93 7.51
C LEU A 300 4.99 -10.82 7.67
N GLU A 301 5.42 -10.53 8.91
CA GLU A 301 6.50 -9.58 9.18
C GLU A 301 7.81 -10.00 8.52
N HIS A 302 8.18 -11.28 8.63
CA HIS A 302 9.36 -11.82 7.98
C HIS A 302 9.27 -11.71 6.43
N ALA A 303 8.12 -12.03 5.86
CA ALA A 303 7.91 -12.04 4.42
C ALA A 303 7.83 -10.63 3.81
N LEU A 304 7.23 -9.66 4.51
CA LEU A 304 6.93 -8.33 3.97
C LEU A 304 7.77 -7.20 4.57
N GLY A 305 8.44 -7.41 5.69
CA GLY A 305 9.16 -6.36 6.42
C GLY A 305 10.22 -5.66 5.57
N TRP A 306 10.86 -6.38 4.64
CA TRP A 306 11.83 -5.77 3.72
C TRP A 306 11.21 -4.76 2.76
N LEU A 307 9.89 -4.75 2.52
CA LEU A 307 9.21 -3.74 1.71
C LEU A 307 8.89 -2.46 2.51
N ILE A 308 9.04 -2.47 3.83
CA ILE A 308 8.56 -1.40 4.70
C ILE A 308 9.72 -0.52 5.14
N LYS A 309 9.67 0.75 4.74
CA LYS A 309 10.62 1.76 5.18
C LYS A 309 10.25 2.23 6.60
N PRO A 310 11.17 2.18 7.59
CA PRO A 310 10.95 2.80 8.89
C PRO A 310 10.61 4.29 8.75
N PHE A 311 9.71 4.78 9.60
CA PHE A 311 9.21 6.16 9.52
C PHE A 311 9.14 6.80 10.90
N TYR A 312 9.95 7.85 11.10
CA TYR A 312 10.21 8.46 12.41
C TYR A 312 10.62 7.41 13.45
N TYR A 313 9.72 7.09 14.38
CA TYR A 313 9.95 6.18 15.51
C TYR A 313 9.35 4.79 15.29
N ASP A 314 8.58 4.60 14.21
CA ASP A 314 8.03 3.29 13.88
C ASP A 314 9.06 2.51 13.02
N ASP A 315 9.50 1.36 13.54
CA ASP A 315 10.23 0.35 12.77
C ASP A 315 9.30 -0.40 11.79
N ALA A 316 9.86 -1.24 10.92
CA ALA A 316 9.10 -1.97 9.91
C ALA A 316 8.00 -2.88 10.50
N GLY A 317 8.29 -3.58 11.61
CA GLY A 317 7.34 -4.45 12.28
C GLY A 317 6.21 -3.66 12.95
N SER A 318 6.56 -2.60 13.67
CA SER A 318 5.60 -1.66 14.26
C SER A 318 4.68 -1.05 13.20
N ILE A 319 5.20 -0.70 12.02
CA ILE A 319 4.39 -0.21 10.89
C ILE A 319 3.42 -1.31 10.42
N LEU A 320 3.93 -2.51 10.13
CA LEU A 320 3.10 -3.61 9.66
C LEU A 320 1.95 -3.90 10.63
N GLU A 321 2.27 -4.11 11.90
CA GLU A 321 1.27 -4.53 12.89
C GLU A 321 0.31 -3.38 13.25
N LYS A 322 0.84 -2.23 13.67
CA LYS A 322 0.05 -1.16 14.28
C LYS A 322 -0.59 -0.22 13.26
N ARG A 323 0.02 -0.05 12.08
CA ARG A 323 -0.43 0.94 11.07
C ARG A 323 -1.11 0.29 9.88
N ILE A 324 -0.78 -0.96 9.57
CA ILE A 324 -1.34 -1.68 8.43
C ILE A 324 -2.37 -2.71 8.91
N LEU A 325 -1.95 -3.78 9.58
CA LEU A 325 -2.84 -4.88 9.97
C LEU A 325 -3.97 -4.41 10.91
N ARG A 326 -3.66 -3.61 11.93
CA ARG A 326 -4.68 -3.06 12.82
C ARG A 326 -5.68 -2.16 12.09
N MET A 327 -5.23 -1.34 11.14
CA MET A 327 -6.12 -0.48 10.37
C MET A 327 -6.96 -1.30 9.37
N MET A 328 -6.37 -2.33 8.76
CA MET A 328 -7.09 -3.29 7.92
C MET A 328 -8.16 -4.05 8.70
N LEU A 329 -7.90 -4.45 9.96
CA LEU A 329 -8.90 -4.99 10.87
C LEU A 329 -10.01 -3.98 11.13
N HIS A 330 -9.66 -2.74 11.47
CA HIS A 330 -10.65 -1.68 11.70
C HIS A 330 -11.51 -1.38 10.47
N LEU A 331 -10.93 -1.48 9.28
CA LEU A 331 -11.64 -1.31 8.03
C LEU A 331 -12.42 -2.55 7.63
N GLY A 332 -12.41 -3.65 8.38
CA GLY A 332 -13.13 -4.88 8.05
C GLY A 332 -12.46 -5.77 7.01
N MET A 333 -11.20 -5.49 6.64
CA MET A 333 -10.43 -6.27 5.66
C MET A 333 -9.87 -7.56 6.24
N LEU A 334 -9.64 -7.60 7.56
CA LEU A 334 -9.01 -8.71 8.25
C LEU A 334 -9.90 -9.25 9.37
N ARG A 335 -9.70 -10.54 9.63
CA ARG A 335 -9.96 -11.20 10.90
C ARG A 335 -8.65 -11.33 11.65
N ALA A 336 -8.69 -11.17 12.97
CA ALA A 336 -7.53 -11.34 13.83
C ALA A 336 -7.88 -12.23 15.02
N GLY A 337 -7.03 -13.18 15.36
CA GLY A 337 -7.21 -14.07 16.50
C GLY A 337 -5.88 -14.47 17.12
N GLU A 338 -5.97 -15.31 18.15
CA GLU A 338 -4.81 -15.87 18.83
C GLU A 338 -4.83 -17.39 18.66
N ALA A 339 -3.77 -17.95 18.09
CA ALA A 339 -3.58 -19.39 17.95
C ALA A 339 -2.39 -19.87 18.81
N ALA A 340 -2.13 -21.17 18.85
CA ALA A 340 -0.99 -21.72 19.60
C ALA A 340 0.38 -21.16 19.12
N SER A 341 0.46 -20.73 17.86
CA SER A 341 1.63 -20.09 17.25
C SER A 341 1.75 -18.59 17.53
N GLY A 342 0.81 -18.01 18.29
CA GLY A 342 0.70 -16.57 18.55
C GLY A 342 -0.38 -15.88 17.71
N PRO A 343 -0.26 -14.57 17.49
CA PRO A 343 -1.24 -13.79 16.73
C PRO A 343 -1.35 -14.26 15.28
N VAL A 344 -2.58 -14.46 14.83
CA VAL A 344 -2.91 -14.90 13.47
C VAL A 344 -3.92 -13.97 12.81
N VAL A 345 -3.80 -13.83 11.49
CA VAL A 345 -4.72 -13.01 10.69
C VAL A 345 -5.16 -13.76 9.43
N LYS A 346 -6.35 -13.41 8.94
CA LYS A 346 -6.93 -13.90 7.69
C LYS A 346 -7.73 -12.78 7.02
N MET A 347 -7.64 -12.66 5.71
CA MET A 347 -8.42 -11.71 4.93
C MET A 347 -9.90 -12.09 4.90
N THR A 348 -10.78 -11.10 5.01
CA THR A 348 -12.21 -11.27 4.73
C THR A 348 -12.44 -11.28 3.21
N ASN A 349 -13.60 -11.76 2.76
CA ASN A 349 -13.97 -11.71 1.33
C ASN A 349 -13.93 -10.26 0.81
N TRP A 350 -14.50 -9.33 1.58
CA TRP A 350 -14.46 -7.90 1.23
C TRP A 350 -13.03 -7.37 1.20
N GLY A 351 -12.18 -7.76 2.17
CA GLY A 351 -10.76 -7.42 2.15
C GLY A 351 -10.05 -7.90 0.88
N MET A 352 -10.33 -9.13 0.43
CA MET A 352 -9.76 -9.69 -0.80
C MET A 352 -10.20 -8.91 -2.05
N GLU A 353 -11.47 -8.52 -2.12
CA GLU A 353 -11.99 -7.67 -3.21
C GLU A 353 -11.28 -6.31 -3.23
N MET A 354 -11.10 -5.68 -2.06
CA MET A 354 -10.38 -4.40 -1.96
C MET A 354 -8.91 -4.55 -2.33
N ALA A 355 -8.27 -5.63 -1.88
CA ALA A 355 -6.88 -5.99 -2.16
C ALA A 355 -6.58 -6.13 -3.66
N GLN A 356 -7.59 -6.43 -4.48
CA GLN A 356 -7.46 -6.58 -5.94
C GLN A 356 -8.07 -5.40 -6.72
N SER A 357 -8.68 -4.44 -6.01
CA SER A 357 -9.38 -3.32 -6.63
C SER A 357 -8.41 -2.33 -7.28
N LYS A 358 -8.88 -1.66 -8.34
CA LYS A 358 -8.15 -0.55 -8.98
C LYS A 358 -7.88 0.63 -8.04
N GLN A 359 -8.55 0.72 -6.89
CA GLN A 359 -8.31 1.80 -5.94
C GLN A 359 -6.94 1.73 -5.26
N LEU A 360 -6.34 0.54 -5.19
CA LEU A 360 -4.96 0.37 -4.73
C LEU A 360 -3.92 0.92 -5.71
N LEU A 361 -4.36 1.32 -6.89
CA LEU A 361 -3.48 1.73 -7.96
C LEU A 361 -3.52 3.25 -8.22
N LEU A 362 -4.07 4.03 -7.27
CA LEU A 362 -4.26 5.49 -7.32
C LEU A 362 -3.16 6.29 -6.61
#